data_AF-A0A939VIF2-F1
#
_entry.id   AF-A0A939VIF2-F1
#
_cell.length_a   1.000
_cell.length_b   1.000
_cell.length_c   1.000
_cell.angle_alpha   90.00
_cell.angle_beta   90.00
_cell.angle_gamma   90.00
#
_symmetry.space_group_name_H-M   'P 1'
#
loop_
_entity.id
_entity.type
_entity.pdbx_description
1 polymer ?
#
loop_
_entity_poly.entity_id
_entity_poly.type
_entity_poly.pdbx_seq_one_letter_code
_entity_poly.pdbx_strand_id
1 'polypeptide(L)'
;MKKTLVLLASIAFALVMLYSCNNGSKTEESESNSPFVKGQWTLNFFGEITTYQFNDDMTGKFISSNASDSYDFTYETTTDSIFFTNVADKSVKRYAYTFINDDKLRFNYPGHNMVYDREKRK
;
A
#
# COMPACT_ATOMS: atom_id res chain seq x y z
N MET A 1 -25.55 -17.85 44.77
CA MET A 1 -24.49 -16.82 44.64
C MET A 1 -24.74 -16.00 43.39
N LYS A 2 -24.48 -14.69 43.48
CA LYS A 2 -24.96 -13.63 42.59
C LYS A 2 -24.35 -13.69 41.17
N LYS A 3 -25.15 -13.32 40.17
CA LYS A 3 -24.76 -13.03 38.78
C LYS A 3 -24.11 -11.63 38.70
N THR A 4 -22.98 -11.45 38.01
CA THR A 4 -22.43 -10.13 37.57
C THR A 4 -21.40 -10.38 36.43
N LEU A 5 -21.75 -10.16 35.16
CA LEU A 5 -21.54 -8.96 34.29
C LEU A 5 -20.10 -8.87 33.69
N VAL A 6 -19.88 -9.35 32.46
CA VAL A 6 -19.63 -8.63 31.18
C VAL A 6 -18.43 -7.67 31.16
N LEU A 7 -17.47 -7.93 30.27
CA LEU A 7 -16.88 -6.88 29.42
C LEU A 7 -16.35 -7.46 28.10
N LEU A 8 -17.18 -7.34 27.06
CA LEU A 8 -16.76 -7.36 25.65
C LEU A 8 -16.11 -6.00 25.35
N ALA A 9 -14.87 -5.99 24.89
CA ALA A 9 -14.28 -4.83 24.24
C ALA A 9 -14.22 -5.08 22.73
N SER A 10 -15.40 -5.27 22.12
CA SER A 10 -15.56 -5.07 20.68
C SER A 10 -15.57 -3.56 20.45
N ILE A 11 -14.43 -3.01 20.01
CA ILE A 11 -14.38 -1.61 19.57
C ILE A 11 -15.15 -1.54 18.25
N ALA A 12 -16.43 -1.21 18.40
CA ALA A 12 -17.27 -0.73 17.34
C ALA A 12 -16.74 0.65 16.91
N PHE A 13 -16.18 0.74 15.71
CA PHE A 13 -16.07 2.00 14.98
C PHE A 13 -17.13 1.99 13.86
N ALA A 14 -18.39 1.94 14.30
CA ALA A 14 -19.56 2.12 13.45
C ALA A 14 -20.48 3.10 14.18
N LEU A 15 -20.25 4.40 13.97
CA LEU A 15 -21.26 5.48 13.90
C LEU A 15 -20.55 6.85 13.92
N VAL A 16 -20.22 7.37 12.75
CA VAL A 16 -20.38 8.81 12.47
C VAL A 16 -21.16 8.89 11.17
N MET A 17 -22.44 8.55 11.25
CA MET A 17 -23.43 8.86 10.21
C MET A 17 -24.55 9.57 10.94
N LEU A 18 -24.58 10.89 10.80
CA LEU A 18 -25.77 11.75 10.64
C LEU A 18 -25.36 13.19 10.96
N TYR A 19 -25.17 14.00 9.92
CA TYR A 19 -25.94 15.24 9.64
C TYR A 19 -25.11 16.15 8.73
N SER A 20 -25.39 16.10 7.43
CA SER A 20 -25.59 17.28 6.58
C SER A 20 -25.99 16.84 5.17
N CYS A 21 -27.30 16.78 4.94
CA CYS A 21 -27.84 16.95 3.60
C CYS A 21 -27.83 18.46 3.32
N ASN A 22 -26.95 18.95 2.45
CA ASN A 22 -27.37 19.83 1.35
C ASN A 22 -26.21 20.17 0.39
N ASN A 23 -26.52 20.01 -0.90
CA ASN A 23 -25.90 20.58 -2.09
C ASN A 23 -24.53 20.06 -2.55
N GLY A 24 -24.60 19.25 -3.61
CA GLY A 24 -23.69 19.34 -4.76
C GLY A 24 -22.34 18.64 -4.61
N SER A 25 -22.14 17.60 -5.42
CA SER A 25 -20.88 16.86 -5.62
C SER A 25 -20.50 15.90 -4.50
N LYS A 26 -21.16 14.74 -4.46
CA LYS A 26 -20.54 13.55 -3.88
C LYS A 26 -19.51 13.02 -4.88
N THR A 27 -18.27 13.47 -4.74
CA THR A 27 -17.13 12.70 -5.22
C THR A 27 -16.79 11.72 -4.10
N GLU A 28 -17.45 10.56 -4.11
CA GLU A 28 -16.98 9.39 -3.36
C GLU A 28 -15.74 8.87 -4.11
N GLU A 29 -14.57 9.46 -3.83
CA GLU A 29 -13.29 9.01 -4.41
C GLU A 29 -12.57 8.07 -3.42
N SER A 30 -12.80 6.78 -3.67
CA SER A 30 -11.82 5.68 -3.63
C SER A 30 -11.24 5.24 -2.27
N GLU A 31 -11.92 4.30 -1.61
CA GLU A 31 -11.20 3.19 -0.97
C GLU A 31 -10.67 2.27 -2.08
N SER A 32 -9.41 2.44 -2.51
CA SER A 32 -8.78 1.51 -3.46
C SER A 32 -7.66 0.76 -2.77
N ASN A 33 -7.99 -0.26 -1.98
CA ASN A 33 -7.02 -1.28 -1.59
C ASN A 33 -6.85 -2.26 -2.76
N SER A 34 -6.11 -1.87 -3.79
CA SER A 34 -5.96 -2.64 -5.02
C SER A 34 -5.27 -3.97 -4.70
N PRO A 35 -6.00 -5.10 -4.72
CA PRO A 35 -5.43 -6.40 -4.34
C PRO A 35 -4.32 -6.85 -5.31
N PHE A 36 -4.18 -6.15 -6.44
CA PHE A 36 -3.22 -6.46 -7.50
C PHE A 36 -1.79 -6.04 -7.16
N VAL A 37 -1.56 -5.08 -6.26
CA VAL A 37 -0.17 -4.66 -5.93
C VAL A 37 0.54 -5.65 -5.02
N LYS A 38 -0.21 -6.54 -4.39
CA LYS A 38 0.30 -7.52 -3.42
C LYS A 38 1.30 -8.49 -4.05
N GLY A 39 2.26 -8.93 -3.25
CA GLY A 39 3.34 -9.83 -3.65
C GLY A 39 4.70 -9.14 -3.77
N GLN A 40 5.67 -9.88 -4.30
CA GLN A 40 7.04 -9.41 -4.46
C GLN A 40 7.28 -8.93 -5.88
N TRP A 41 7.88 -7.75 -6.02
CA TRP A 41 8.20 -7.10 -7.29
C TRP A 41 9.66 -6.71 -7.32
N THR A 42 10.36 -7.13 -8.37
CA THR A 42 11.81 -6.97 -8.48
C THR A 42 12.17 -6.20 -9.74
N LEU A 43 13.03 -5.20 -9.60
CA LEU A 43 13.70 -4.52 -10.70
C LEU A 43 15.16 -4.97 -10.68
N ASN A 44 15.66 -5.44 -11.83
CA ASN A 44 17.08 -5.59 -12.07
C ASN A 44 17.54 -4.51 -13.04
N PHE A 45 18.34 -3.57 -12.55
CA PHE A 45 18.87 -2.46 -13.34
C PHE A 45 20.39 -2.45 -13.24
N PHE A 46 21.06 -2.80 -14.33
CA PHE A 46 22.53 -2.91 -14.40
C PHE A 46 23.17 -3.78 -13.30
N GLY A 47 22.50 -4.86 -12.89
CA GLY A 47 22.99 -5.75 -11.84
C GLY A 47 22.61 -5.31 -10.42
N GLU A 48 21.98 -4.16 -10.27
CA GLU A 48 21.36 -3.74 -9.02
C GLU A 48 19.94 -4.31 -8.93
N ILE A 49 19.67 -5.01 -7.83
CA ILE A 49 18.38 -5.63 -7.57
C ILE A 49 17.66 -4.78 -6.53
N THR A 50 16.49 -4.28 -6.89
CA THR A 50 15.58 -3.59 -5.99
C THR A 50 14.29 -4.38 -5.88
N THR A 51 13.86 -4.66 -4.65
CA THR A 51 12.68 -5.47 -4.36
C THR A 51 11.70 -4.70 -3.48
N TYR A 52 10.44 -4.69 -3.91
CA TYR A 52 9.31 -4.31 -3.07
C TYR A 52 8.48 -5.56 -2.75
N GLN A 53 8.25 -5.81 -1.47
CA GLN A 53 7.30 -6.81 -0.98
C GLN A 53 6.08 -6.09 -0.41
N PHE A 54 4.88 -6.39 -0.92
CA PHE A 54 3.61 -5.86 -0.43
C PHE A 54 2.78 -6.99 0.19
N ASN A 55 2.46 -6.85 1.47
CA ASN A 55 1.72 -7.83 2.25
C ASN A 55 0.21 -7.53 2.26
N ASP A 56 -0.59 -8.52 2.68
CA ASP A 56 -2.05 -8.39 2.72
C ASP A 56 -2.57 -7.35 3.73
N ASP A 57 -1.78 -7.03 4.75
CA ASP A 57 -2.12 -6.15 5.87
C ASP A 57 -1.69 -4.69 5.64
N MET A 58 -1.43 -4.30 4.39
CA MET A 58 -0.96 -2.97 4.00
C MET A 58 0.43 -2.60 4.53
N THR A 59 1.21 -3.60 4.97
CA THR A 59 2.64 -3.45 5.26
C THR A 59 3.48 -3.94 4.08
N GLY A 60 4.73 -3.52 4.05
CA GLY A 60 5.67 -3.99 3.06
C GLY A 60 7.10 -3.71 3.44
N LYS A 61 7.99 -4.20 2.59
CA LYS A 61 9.43 -4.08 2.78
C LYS A 61 10.10 -3.72 1.47
N PHE A 62 11.00 -2.75 1.54
CA PHE A 62 11.91 -2.41 0.46
C PHE A 62 13.28 -3.01 0.74
N ILE A 63 13.94 -3.52 -0.29
CA ILE A 63 15.31 -4.05 -0.22
C ILE A 63 16.06 -3.60 -1.48
N SER A 64 17.25 -3.01 -1.31
CA SER A 64 18.17 -2.71 -2.41
C SER A 64 19.51 -3.41 -2.21
N SER A 65 19.97 -4.14 -3.23
CA SER A 65 21.25 -4.85 -3.19
C SER A 65 22.46 -3.91 -3.20
N ASN A 66 22.32 -2.70 -3.74
CA ASN A 66 23.43 -1.75 -3.91
C ASN A 66 23.79 -1.06 -2.59
N ALA A 67 22.79 -0.49 -1.93
CA ALA A 67 23.03 0.27 -0.71
C ALA A 67 23.05 -0.61 0.56
N SER A 68 22.71 -1.90 0.44
CA SER A 68 22.28 -2.73 1.58
C SER A 68 21.14 -2.07 2.36
N ASP A 69 20.41 -1.16 1.69
CA ASP A 69 19.30 -0.42 2.27
C ASP A 69 18.08 -1.32 2.32
N SER A 70 17.48 -1.38 3.49
CA SER A 70 16.23 -2.07 3.73
C SER A 70 15.40 -1.22 4.68
N TYR A 71 14.13 -1.04 4.36
CA TYR A 71 13.20 -0.38 5.26
C TYR A 71 11.81 -1.00 5.15
N ASP A 72 11.12 -1.01 6.28
CA ASP A 72 9.72 -1.39 6.35
C ASP A 72 8.84 -0.16 6.09
N PHE A 73 7.71 -0.37 5.42
CA PHE A 73 6.75 0.67 5.12
C PHE A 73 5.32 0.19 5.33
N THR A 74 4.41 1.12 5.56
CA THR A 74 2.99 0.89 5.25
C THR A 74 2.68 1.50 3.89
N TYR A 75 1.62 1.02 3.24
CA TYR A 75 1.24 1.55 1.95
C TYR A 75 -0.28 1.65 1.79
N GLU A 76 -0.68 2.60 0.96
CA GLU A 76 -2.06 2.79 0.52
C GLU A 76 -2.06 2.97 -1.00
N THR A 77 -3.11 2.50 -1.66
CA THR A 77 -3.23 2.66 -3.12
C THR A 77 -4.47 3.48 -3.47
N THR A 78 -4.39 4.18 -4.60
CA THR A 78 -5.54 4.70 -5.34
C THR A 78 -5.57 4.01 -6.70
N THR A 79 -6.49 4.44 -7.57
CA THR A 79 -6.57 3.95 -8.95
C THR A 79 -5.26 4.17 -9.73
N ASP A 80 -4.52 5.24 -9.45
CA ASP A 80 -3.35 5.66 -10.24
C ASP A 80 -2.06 5.84 -9.43
N SER A 81 -2.15 5.84 -8.10
CA SER A 81 -1.05 6.21 -7.21
C SER A 81 -0.89 5.21 -6.07
N ILE A 82 0.34 5.07 -5.61
CA ILE A 82 0.66 4.36 -4.38
C ILE A 82 1.40 5.32 -3.44
N PHE A 83 1.04 5.25 -2.16
CA PHE A 83 1.63 6.03 -1.09
C PHE A 83 2.42 5.08 -0.21
N PHE A 84 3.68 5.39 0.04
CA PHE A 84 4.58 4.65 0.92
C PHE A 84 4.87 5.51 2.14
N THR A 85 4.59 4.98 3.33
CA THR A 85 4.96 5.62 4.60
C THR A 85 6.06 4.79 5.25
N ASN A 86 7.26 5.36 5.34
CA ASN A 86 8.37 4.69 6.01
C ASN A 86 8.07 4.56 7.52
N VAL A 87 8.19 3.34 8.05
CA VAL A 87 7.82 3.06 9.45
C VAL A 87 8.74 3.77 10.45
N ALA A 88 10.03 3.91 10.12
CA ALA A 88 11.05 4.43 11.03
C ALA A 88 10.98 5.96 11.17
N ASP A 89 10.87 6.68 10.05
CA ASP A 89 10.93 8.15 10.03
C ASP A 89 9.60 8.85 9.73
N LYS A 90 8.54 8.07 9.44
CA LYS A 90 7.19 8.55 9.09
C LYS A 90 7.13 9.42 7.82
N SER A 91 8.17 9.41 7.00
CA SER A 91 8.17 10.09 5.71
C SER A 91 7.21 9.41 4.73
N VAL A 92 6.49 10.22 3.96
CA VAL A 92 5.51 9.75 2.96
C VAL A 92 6.04 10.05 1.56
N LYS A 93 6.03 9.03 0.70
CA LYS A 93 6.37 9.14 -0.73
C LYS A 93 5.18 8.70 -1.57
N ARG A 94 4.87 9.44 -2.63
CA ARG A 94 3.81 9.11 -3.59
C ARG A 94 4.42 8.81 -4.94
N TYR A 95 3.98 7.71 -5.56
CA TYR A 95 4.35 7.38 -6.94
C TYR A 95 3.10 7.06 -7.75
N ALA A 96 3.07 7.51 -9.00
CA ALA A 96 2.11 6.98 -9.95
C ALA A 96 2.52 5.56 -10.34
N TYR A 97 1.55 4.67 -10.49
CA TYR A 97 1.80 3.29 -10.90
C TYR A 97 0.85 2.83 -11.98
N THR A 98 1.25 1.80 -12.70
CA THR A 98 0.41 1.19 -13.73
C THR A 98 0.74 -0.29 -13.85
N PHE A 99 -0.28 -1.15 -13.81
CA PHE A 99 -0.12 -2.55 -14.20
C PHE A 99 0.02 -2.64 -15.72
N ILE A 100 1.10 -3.26 -16.18
CA ILE A 100 1.26 -3.61 -17.59
C ILE A 100 0.58 -4.96 -17.84
N ASN A 101 0.78 -5.91 -16.92
CA ASN A 101 0.08 -7.19 -16.84
C ASN A 101 0.25 -7.78 -15.42
N ASP A 102 -0.23 -9.00 -15.19
CA ASP A 102 -0.17 -9.67 -13.88
C ASP A 102 1.26 -9.88 -13.36
N ASP A 103 2.26 -9.88 -14.24
CA ASP A 103 3.66 -10.12 -13.89
C ASP A 103 4.50 -8.84 -13.97
N LYS A 104 3.93 -7.69 -14.38
CA LYS A 104 4.69 -6.45 -14.59
C LYS A 104 3.99 -5.22 -14.04
N LEU A 105 4.68 -4.53 -13.14
CA LEU A 105 4.25 -3.29 -12.50
C LEU A 105 5.21 -2.16 -12.89
N ARG A 106 4.69 -1.03 -13.34
CA ARG A 106 5.49 0.17 -13.58
C ARG A 106 5.28 1.17 -12.45
N PHE A 107 6.37 1.64 -11.85
CA PHE A 107 6.38 2.86 -11.05
C PHE A 107 6.93 4.01 -11.89
N ASN A 108 6.21 5.13 -11.90
CA ASN A 108 6.63 6.36 -12.53
C ASN A 108 7.18 7.28 -11.44
N TYR A 109 8.51 7.36 -11.39
CA TYR A 109 9.25 8.33 -10.59
C TYR A 109 9.44 9.61 -11.41
N PRO A 110 9.59 10.79 -10.78
CA PRO A 110 10.00 11.99 -11.51
C PRO A 110 11.25 11.72 -12.35
N GLY A 111 11.12 11.81 -13.67
CA GLY A 111 12.23 11.57 -14.61
C GLY A 111 12.60 10.11 -14.90
N HIS A 112 11.96 9.13 -14.27
CA HIS A 112 12.28 7.71 -14.47
C HIS A 112 11.03 6.83 -14.49
N ASN A 113 10.97 5.90 -15.44
CA ASN A 113 9.93 4.87 -15.50
C ASN A 113 10.57 3.52 -15.27
N MET A 114 10.29 2.91 -14.13
CA MET A 114 10.89 1.64 -13.73
C MET A 114 9.84 0.54 -13.80
N VAL A 115 10.17 -0.57 -14.46
CA VAL A 115 9.29 -1.73 -14.60
C VAL A 115 9.83 -2.87 -13.75
N TYR A 116 9.01 -3.34 -12.83
CA TYR A 116 9.30 -4.41 -11.91
C TYR A 116 8.59 -5.67 -12.37
N ASP A 117 9.30 -6.79 -12.31
CA ASP A 117 8.74 -8.12 -12.57
C ASP A 117 8.25 -8.74 -11.27
N ARG A 118 7.06 -9.35 -11.28
CA ARG A 118 6.54 -10.10 -10.14
C ARG A 118 7.40 -11.35 -9.94
N GLU A 119 7.82 -11.61 -8.71
CA GLU A 119 8.44 -12.89 -8.40
C GLU A 119 7.37 -13.98 -8.48
N LYS A 120 7.61 -14.99 -9.32
CA LYS A 120 6.65 -16.09 -9.51
C LYS A 120 6.41 -16.79 -8.18
N ARG A 121 5.14 -16.95 -7.80
CA ARG A 121 4.74 -17.89 -6.75
C ARG A 121 5.22 -19.28 -7.18
N LYS A 122 6.17 -19.85 -6.44
CA LYS A 122 6.60 -21.24 -6.60
C LYS A 122 5.49 -22.19 -6.20
#